data_AF-A0A519S269-F1
#
_entry.id   AF-A0A519S269-F1
#
_cell.length_a   1.000
_cell.length_b   1.000
_cell.length_c   1.000
_cell.angle_alpha   90.00
_cell.angle_beta   90.00
_cell.angle_gamma   90.00
#
_symmetry.space_group_name_H-M   'P 1'
#
loop_
_entity.id
_entity.type
_entity.pdbx_description
1 polymer ?
#
loop_
_entity_poly.entity_id
_entity_poly.type
_entity_poly.pdbx_seq_one_letter_code
_entity_poly.pdbx_strand_id
1 'polypeptide(L)' 'MLATATTGEIPTITLNTFKGGVSKTTTTYNLGWFFASKGLRTLMVDLDPQCNLTQIFLESMIQDNEETTTRKQE' A
#
# COMPACT_ATOMS: atom_id res chain seq x y z
N MET A 1 -4.72 21.78 11.66
CA MET A 1 -3.49 21.51 10.90
C MET A 1 -3.88 21.45 9.43
N LEU A 2 -3.63 22.51 8.66
CA LEU A 2 -3.98 22.57 7.24
C LEU A 2 -2.86 21.90 6.43
N ALA A 3 -3.18 20.86 5.67
CA ALA A 3 -2.25 20.26 4.74
C ALA A 3 -2.09 21.18 3.53
N THR A 4 -0.97 21.90 3.45
CA THR A 4 -0.63 22.69 2.26
C THR A 4 -0.36 21.75 1.09
N ALA A 5 -1.17 21.86 0.03
CA ALA A 5 -0.92 21.17 -1.22
C ALA A 5 0.42 21.66 -1.80
N THR A 6 1.37 20.75 -1.90
CA THR A 6 2.65 20.99 -2.57
C THR A 6 2.42 20.99 -4.06
N THR A 7 2.66 22.12 -4.72
CA THR A 7 2.44 22.39 -6.16
C THR A 7 3.46 21.75 -7.11
N GLY A 8 4.23 20.76 -6.65
CA GLY A 8 5.15 19.99 -7.50
C GLY A 8 4.45 18.81 -8.17
N GLU A 9 4.99 18.34 -9.29
CA GLU A 9 4.54 17.07 -9.90
C GLU A 9 4.66 15.92 -8.88
N ILE A 10 3.61 15.12 -8.78
CA ILE A 10 3.58 13.93 -7.93
C ILE A 10 4.07 12.75 -8.77
N PRO A 11 5.23 12.15 -8.46
CA PRO A 11 5.72 11.00 -9.20
C PRO A 11 4.68 9.87 -9.20
N THR A 12 4.29 9.42 -10.39
CA THR A 12 3.30 8.34 -10.57
C THR A 12 3.96 7.12 -11.18
N ILE A 13 3.84 5.97 -10.51
CA ILE A 13 4.40 4.69 -10.96
C ILE A 13 3.24 3.75 -11.27
N THR A 14 3.21 3.17 -12.48
CA THR A 14 2.16 2.23 -12.90
C THR A 14 2.77 0.87 -13.18
N LEU A 15 2.22 -0.18 -12.57
CA LEU A 15 2.59 -1.57 -12.83
C LEU A 15 1.44 -2.31 -13.54
N ASN A 16 1.61 -2.55 -14.84
CA ASN A 16 0.62 -3.23 -15.67
C ASN A 16 1.24 -4.41 -16.44
N THR A 17 0.51 -5.51 -16.55
CA THR A 17 0.92 -6.75 -17.24
C THR A 17 -0.28 -7.67 -17.41
N PHE A 18 -0.45 -8.22 -18.60
CA PHE A 18 -1.56 -9.14 -18.95
C PHE A 18 -1.39 -10.58 -18.47
N LYS A 19 -0.18 -10.98 -18.09
CA LYS A 19 0.11 -12.30 -17.53
C LYS A 19 -0.13 -12.34 -16.01
N GLY A 20 -0.72 -13.43 -15.52
CA GLY A 20 -0.83 -13.72 -14.09
C GLY A 20 0.52 -14.15 -13.47
N GLY A 21 0.72 -13.89 -12.18
CA GLY A 21 1.90 -14.39 -11.44
C GLY A 21 3.23 -13.68 -11.73
N VAL A 22 3.22 -12.46 -12.29
CA VAL A 22 4.43 -11.66 -12.58
C VAL A 22 4.74 -10.60 -11.51
N SER A 23 4.28 -10.79 -10.27
CA SER A 23 4.58 -9.92 -9.12
C SER A 23 4.02 -8.49 -9.17
N LYS A 24 3.14 -8.08 -10.11
CA LYS A 24 2.58 -6.71 -10.15
C LYS A 24 2.05 -6.24 -8.78
N THR A 25 1.12 -7.00 -8.20
CA THR A 25 0.47 -6.67 -6.93
C THR A 25 1.47 -6.65 -5.79
N THR A 26 2.29 -7.70 -5.68
CA THR A 26 3.31 -7.84 -4.64
C THR A 26 4.33 -6.70 -4.70
N THR A 27 4.79 -6.32 -5.89
CA THR A 27 5.72 -5.21 -6.07
C THR A 27 5.05 -3.87 -5.75
N THR A 28 3.79 -3.67 -6.17
CA THR A 28 3.01 -2.46 -5.84
C THR A 28 2.88 -2.31 -4.32
N TYR A 29 2.54 -3.39 -3.63
CA TYR A 29 2.40 -3.42 -2.17
C TYR A 29 3.70 -3.03 -1.46
N ASN A 30 4.81 -3.70 -1.80
CA ASN A 30 6.10 -3.44 -1.15
C ASN A 30 6.65 -2.04 -1.45
N LEU A 31 6.48 -1.52 -2.67
CA LEU A 31 6.86 -0.14 -2.99
C LEU A 31 6.05 0.86 -2.18
N GLY A 32 4.73 0.67 -2.09
CA GLY A 32 3.85 1.53 -1.30
C GLY A 32 4.24 1.56 0.18
N TRP A 33 4.46 0.38 0.77
CA TRP A 33 4.94 0.25 2.15
C TRP A 33 6.31 0.92 2.36
N PHE A 34 7.25 0.71 1.43
CA PHE A 34 8.57 1.33 1.49
C PHE A 34 8.49 2.85 1.42
N PHE A 35 7.72 3.42 0.51
CA PHE A 35 7.56 4.88 0.42
C PHE A 35 6.88 5.47 1.66
N ALA A 36 5.84 4.81 2.16
CA ALA A 36 5.17 5.22 3.39
C ALA A 36 6.12 5.17 4.60
N SER A 37 6.92 4.11 4.76
CA SER A 37 7.91 3.99 5.84
C SER A 37 9.05 5.00 5.74
N LYS A 38 9.31 5.56 4.56
CA LYS A 38 10.22 6.71 4.35
C LYS A 38 9.59 8.07 4.65
N GLY A 39 8.34 8.10 5.12
CA GLY A 39 7.61 9.33 5.45
C GLY A 39 7.01 10.06 4.25
N LEU A 40 6.99 9.43 3.06
CA LEU A 40 6.35 10.00 1.88
C LEU A 40 4.83 9.80 1.96
N ARG A 41 4.08 10.86 1.63
CA ARG A 41 2.64 10.74 1.40
C ARG A 41 2.43 9.84 0.19
N THR A 42 1.97 8.63 0.45
CA THR A 42 1.88 7.55 -0.55
C THR A 42 0.43 7.19 -0.77
N LEU A 43 -0.01 7.22 -2.03
CA LEU A 43 -1.33 6.76 -2.47
C LEU A 43 -1.14 5.53 -3.35
N MET A 44 -1.81 4.44 -2.99
CA MET A 44 -1.86 3.22 -3.80
C MET A 44 -3.26 3.10 -4.40
N VAL A 45 -3.35 2.75 -5.68
CA VAL A 45 -4.61 2.57 -6.40
C VAL A 45 -4.63 1.17 -6.99
N ASP A 46 -5.68 0.41 -6.69
CA ASP A 46 -5.92 -0.90 -7.30
C ASP A 46 -6.79 -0.73 -8.55
N LEU A 47 -6.29 -1.19 -9.69
CA LEU A 47 -6.97 -1.16 -10.99
C LEU A 47 -7.08 -2.57 -11.59
N ASP A 48 -6.78 -3.62 -10.83
CA ASP A 48 -6.97 -5.00 -11.25
C ASP A 48 -8.40 -5.44 -10.91
N PRO A 49 -9.19 -6.01 -11.85
CA PRO A 49 -10.52 -6.54 -11.56
C PRO A 49 -10.55 -7.61 -10.46
N GLN A 50 -9.42 -8.26 -10.17
CA GLN A 50 -9.30 -9.23 -9.07
C GLN A 50 -9.14 -8.56 -7.70
N CYS A 51 -8.86 -7.25 -7.66
CA CYS A 51 -8.68 -6.48 -6.43
C CYS A 51 -7.63 -7.06 -5.46
N ASN A 52 -6.61 -7.74 -6.00
CA ASN A 52 -5.60 -8.43 -5.20
C ASN A 52 -4.78 -7.47 -4.32
N LEU A 53 -4.62 -6.20 -4.72
CA LEU A 53 -3.86 -5.24 -3.92
C LEU A 53 -4.68 -4.81 -2.71
N THR A 54 -5.97 -4.53 -2.90
CA THR A 54 -6.90 -4.23 -1.82
C THR A 54 -6.97 -5.36 -0.79
N GLN A 55 -7.03 -6.62 -1.26
CA GLN A 55 -7.08 -7.77 -0.35
C GLN A 55 -5.84 -7.87 0.55
N ILE A 56 -4.63 -7.83 -0.03
CA ILE A 56 -3.37 -7.91 0.74
C ILE A 56 -3.28 -6.78 1.77
N PHE A 57 -3.73 -5.58 1.41
CA PHE A 57 -3.69 -4.44 2.30
C PHE A 57 -4.62 -4.61 3.51
N LEU A 58 -5.85 -5.10 3.29
CA LEU A 58 -6.80 -5.36 4.37
C LEU A 58 -6.32 -6.48 5.30
N GLU A 59 -5.80 -7.57 4.75
CA GLU A 59 -5.23 -8.67 5.53
C GLU A 59 -4.09 -8.19 6.44
N SER A 60 -3.22 -7.33 5.91
CA SER A 60 -2.09 -6.76 6.67
C SER A 60 -2.58 -5.87 7.82
N MET A 61 -3.62 -5.06 7.60
CA MET A 61 -4.23 -4.25 8.66
C MET A 61 -4.85 -5.08 9.78
N ILE A 62 -5.45 -6.23 9.44
CA ILE A 62 -6.03 -7.13 10.46
C ILE A 62 -4.92 -7.71 11.33
N GLN A 63 -3.83 -8.18 10.71
CA GLN A 63 -2.67 -8.75 11.42
C GLN A 63 -2.03 -7.72 12.38
N ASP A 64 -1.84 -6.48 11.93
CA ASP A 64 -1.28 -5.40 12.76
C ASP A 64 -2.14 -5.13 14.02
N ASN A 65 -3.47 -5.22 13.88
CA ASN A 65 -4.41 -5.00 14.99
C ASN A 65 -4.39 -6.17 16.00
N GLU A 66 -4.28 -7.41 15.52
CA GLU A 66 -4.18 -8.60 16.38
C GLU A 66 -2.89 -8.62 17.19
N GLU A 67 -1.74 -8.29 16.57
CA GLU A 67 -0.47 -8.15 17.28
C GLU A 67 -0.52 -7.06 18.35
N THR A 68 -1.14 -5.92 18.04
CA THR A 68 -1.27 -4.80 18.97
C THR A 68 -2.16 -5.14 20.16
N THR A 69 -3.19 -5.95 19.95
CA THR A 69 -4.10 -6.40 21.02
C THR A 69 -3.39 -7.38 21.97
N THR A 70 -2.59 -8.28 21.42
CA THR A 70 -1.86 -9.30 22.19
C THR A 70 -0.78 -8.67 23.06
N ARG A 71 0.00 -7.70 22.54
CA ARG A 71 1.06 -7.00 23.32
C ARG A 71 0.56 -6.06 24.42
N LYS A 72 -0.74 -5.77 24.48
CA LYS A 72 -1.33 -4.94 25.56
C LYS A 72 -1.87 -5.75 26.73
N GLN A 73 -1.88 -7.08 26.62
CA GLN A 73 -2.33 -7.99 27.69
C GLN A 73 -1.17 -8.56 28.52
N GLU A 74 0.07 -8.28 28.14
CA GLU A 74 1.30 -8.53 28.90
C GLU A 74 1.81 -7.25 29.57
#